data_AF-A0A6A5WLM5-F1
#
_entry.id   AF-A0A6A5WLM5-F1
#
_cell.length_a   1.000
_cell.length_b   1.000
_cell.length_c   1.000
_cell.angle_alpha   90.00
_cell.angle_beta   90.00
_cell.angle_gamma   90.00
#
_symmetry.space_group_name_H-M   'P 1'
#
loop_
_entity.id
_entity.type
_entity.pdbx_description
1 polymer ?
#
loop_
_entity_poly.entity_id
_entity_poly.type
_entity_poly.pdbx_seq_one_letter_code
_entity_poly.pdbx_strand_id
1 'polypeptide(L)'
;WWDEAISKNMNLPDGYHKVAVLIVKWADELDELNTGPEAAELAALFCNVFHYQIETVELNVSSKPQLQLHSYLTRFVEKHDGRNNLIIVYYTGHGFYREDQKPPYLELSGSTNLVVKKGLSRDARANWNKAEEILRSDDLEGDVLTILDTCYASNLVKSGKEDTRTFELLSACQFDITTAVPGDQSFTRALIDALEELVAEFADRSFTTFHLNQRILLNPNRRDTPSQLWFRLKHHERHIRLAPLKPEKDRERKPALRHPPRGYLTLRFALRDDSLNREQIEYLTRNLSKAFNNKALVGLRRIDWLGIKPARSTHFGRAALAMFAVAQWKKFLHKKQEERQ
;
A
#
# COMPACT_ATOMS: atom_id res chain seq x y z
N TRP A 1 -0.27 -14.72 -3.23
CA TRP A 1 -0.09 -16.18 -3.15
C TRP A 1 1.37 -16.58 -2.95
N TRP A 2 2.31 -16.04 -3.74
CA TRP A 2 3.75 -16.28 -3.52
C TRP A 2 4.20 -16.01 -2.08
N ASP A 3 4.02 -14.78 -1.56
CA ASP A 3 4.58 -14.47 -0.23
C ASP A 3 3.92 -15.27 0.90
N GLU A 4 2.66 -15.67 0.72
CA GLU A 4 1.99 -16.55 1.68
C GLU A 4 2.64 -17.94 1.67
N ALA A 5 2.83 -18.52 0.48
CA ALA A 5 3.47 -19.82 0.34
C ALA A 5 4.93 -19.78 0.81
N ILE A 6 5.68 -18.71 0.54
CA ILE A 6 7.06 -18.56 1.00
C ILE A 6 7.13 -18.38 2.52
N SER A 7 6.24 -17.58 3.12
CA SER A 7 6.22 -17.36 4.57
C SER A 7 5.92 -18.65 5.32
N LYS A 8 4.97 -19.45 4.80
CA LYS A 8 4.64 -20.78 5.31
C LYS A 8 5.83 -21.75 5.21
N ASN A 9 6.53 -21.78 4.08
CA ASN A 9 7.65 -22.71 3.88
C ASN A 9 8.93 -22.31 4.65
N MET A 10 9.12 -21.02 4.93
CA MET A 10 10.31 -20.47 5.59
C MET A 10 10.12 -20.19 7.09
N ASN A 11 8.95 -20.50 7.66
CA ASN A 11 8.54 -20.13 9.03
C ASN A 11 8.86 -18.65 9.32
N LEU A 12 8.49 -17.76 8.39
CA LEU A 12 8.60 -16.33 8.62
C LEU A 12 7.50 -15.88 9.59
N PRO A 13 7.74 -14.86 10.43
CA PRO A 13 6.67 -14.23 11.19
C PRO A 13 5.55 -13.82 10.24
N ASP A 14 4.33 -14.24 10.56
CA ASP A 14 3.16 -13.93 9.77
C ASP A 14 2.54 -12.63 10.32
N GLY A 15 2.73 -11.54 9.58
CA GLY A 15 2.25 -10.21 9.94
C GLY A 15 3.24 -9.32 10.69
N TYR A 16 2.76 -8.15 11.11
CA TYR A 16 3.53 -7.16 11.85
C TYR A 16 3.64 -7.53 13.33
N HIS A 17 4.73 -7.12 13.97
CA HIS A 17 4.89 -7.24 15.42
C HIS A 17 3.98 -6.24 16.15
N LYS A 18 3.93 -5.01 15.64
CA LYS A 18 3.11 -3.91 16.15
C LYS A 18 2.48 -3.17 14.99
N VAL A 19 1.21 -2.82 15.13
CA VAL A 19 0.53 -1.89 14.23
C VAL A 19 -0.05 -0.76 15.07
N ALA A 20 0.21 0.46 14.63
CA ALA A 20 -0.30 1.65 15.26
C ALA A 20 -1.01 2.53 14.23
N VAL A 21 -2.18 3.05 14.59
CA VAL A 21 -3.00 3.94 13.76
C VAL A 21 -3.07 5.32 14.40
N LEU A 22 -2.68 6.34 13.65
CA LEU A 22 -2.92 7.74 13.98
C LEU A 22 -4.12 8.23 13.18
N ILE A 23 -5.19 8.61 13.86
CA ILE A 23 -6.38 9.24 13.26
C ILE A 23 -6.22 10.74 13.43
N VAL A 24 -6.11 11.46 12.31
CA VAL A 24 -6.01 12.91 12.25
C VAL A 24 -7.35 13.45 11.75
N LYS A 25 -8.02 14.23 12.61
CA LYS A 25 -9.22 14.98 12.23
C LYS A 25 -9.08 16.45 12.64
N TRP A 26 -9.98 17.30 12.16
CA TRP A 26 -10.12 18.65 12.68
C TRP A 26 -10.94 18.63 13.98
N ALA A 27 -10.70 19.61 14.86
CA ALA A 27 -11.54 19.81 16.03
C ALA A 27 -13.00 20.03 15.63
N ASP A 28 -13.95 19.59 16.46
CA ASP A 28 -15.36 19.51 16.11
C ASP A 28 -15.96 20.87 15.69
N GLU A 29 -15.46 21.98 16.25
CA GLU A 29 -15.89 23.33 15.84
C GLU A 29 -15.41 23.77 14.46
N LEU A 30 -14.47 23.03 13.87
CA LEU A 30 -13.92 23.23 12.53
C LEU A 30 -14.36 22.14 11.55
N ASP A 31 -14.87 20.99 12.01
CA ASP A 31 -15.26 19.86 11.17
C ASP A 31 -16.63 20.10 10.48
N GLU A 32 -16.61 20.81 9.36
CA GLU A 32 -17.82 21.10 8.57
C GLU A 32 -18.49 19.84 8.02
N LEU A 33 -17.74 18.75 7.87
CA LEU A 33 -18.21 17.49 7.29
C LEU A 33 -18.81 16.55 8.34
N ASN A 34 -18.63 16.83 9.64
CA ASN A 34 -19.05 15.96 10.74
C ASN A 34 -18.53 14.52 10.57
N THR A 35 -17.23 14.41 10.33
CA THR A 35 -16.49 13.15 10.10
C THR A 35 -16.22 12.36 11.39
N GLY A 36 -16.35 13.00 12.55
CA GLY A 36 -16.10 12.41 13.86
C GLY A 36 -16.72 11.03 14.10
N PRO A 37 -18.02 10.80 13.82
CA PRO A 37 -18.66 9.50 14.03
C PRO A 37 -18.05 8.36 13.20
N GLU A 38 -17.83 8.56 11.89
CA GLU A 38 -17.22 7.53 11.04
C GLU A 38 -15.75 7.27 11.40
N ALA A 39 -15.01 8.33 11.76
CA ALA A 39 -13.64 8.18 12.24
C ALA A 39 -13.57 7.39 13.56
N ALA A 40 -14.53 7.58 14.46
CA ALA A 40 -14.65 6.82 15.70
C ALA A 40 -15.05 5.36 15.45
N GLU A 41 -15.90 5.09 14.46
CA GLU A 41 -16.24 3.74 14.04
C GLU A 41 -15.03 3.01 13.46
N LEU A 42 -14.28 3.66 12.56
CA LEU A 42 -13.04 3.11 12.02
C LEU A 42 -11.99 2.86 13.11
N ALA A 43 -11.87 3.78 14.09
CA ALA A 43 -11.03 3.60 15.27
C ALA A 43 -11.42 2.34 16.07
N ALA A 44 -12.72 2.17 16.30
CA ALA A 44 -13.26 1.03 17.02
C ALA A 44 -13.01 -0.28 16.27
N LEU A 45 -13.14 -0.30 14.93
CA LEU A 45 -12.80 -1.47 14.12
C LEU A 45 -11.32 -1.83 14.25
N PHE A 46 -10.41 -0.86 14.08
CA PHE A 46 -8.98 -1.12 14.23
C PHE A 46 -8.59 -1.57 15.63
N CYS A 47 -9.24 -1.04 16.68
CA CYS A 47 -8.96 -1.42 18.06
C CYS A 47 -9.54 -2.80 18.41
N ASN A 48 -10.84 -3.00 18.16
CA ASN A 48 -11.58 -4.14 18.68
C ASN A 48 -11.44 -5.38 17.81
N VAL A 49 -11.34 -5.22 16.49
CA VAL A 49 -11.24 -6.35 15.55
C VAL A 49 -9.79 -6.61 15.16
N PHE A 50 -9.02 -5.56 14.85
CA PHE A 50 -7.62 -5.73 14.44
C PHE A 50 -6.62 -5.73 15.60
N HIS A 51 -7.03 -5.32 16.81
CA HIS A 51 -6.16 -5.21 17.98
C HIS A 51 -4.95 -4.30 17.77
N TYR A 52 -5.13 -3.25 16.97
CA TYR A 52 -4.11 -2.22 16.71
C TYR A 52 -4.11 -1.17 17.82
N GLN A 53 -2.97 -0.51 18.00
CA GLN A 53 -2.88 0.65 18.90
C GLN A 53 -3.39 1.90 18.20
N ILE A 54 -4.32 2.63 18.81
CA ILE A 54 -4.94 3.80 18.19
C ILE A 54 -4.58 5.06 18.97
N GLU A 55 -4.27 6.12 18.25
CA GLU A 55 -4.16 7.49 18.77
C GLU A 55 -4.99 8.40 17.87
N THR A 56 -5.91 9.18 18.45
CA THR A 56 -6.69 10.19 17.73
C THR A 56 -6.21 11.57 18.13
N VAL A 57 -5.90 12.41 17.14
CA VAL A 57 -5.45 13.78 17.34
C VAL A 57 -6.33 14.76 16.58
N GLU A 58 -6.49 15.94 17.15
CA GLU A 58 -7.31 17.01 16.58
C GLU A 58 -6.41 18.18 16.17
N LEU A 59 -6.58 18.61 14.92
CA LEU A 59 -6.03 19.86 14.41
C LEU A 59 -6.99 20.99 14.74
N ASN A 60 -6.47 22.05 15.33
CA ASN A 60 -7.24 23.25 15.63
C ASN A 60 -6.45 24.52 15.30
N VAL A 61 -7.04 25.66 15.58
CA VAL A 61 -6.51 26.99 15.26
C VAL A 61 -6.01 27.76 16.50
N SER A 62 -5.85 27.06 17.63
CA SER A 62 -5.21 27.63 18.83
C SER A 62 -3.71 27.87 18.63
N SER A 63 -3.10 27.11 17.72
CA SER A 63 -1.75 27.28 17.22
C SER A 63 -1.71 26.95 15.72
N LYS A 64 -0.54 27.04 15.07
CA LYS A 64 -0.41 26.76 13.63
C LYS A 64 -0.73 25.29 13.34
N PRO A 65 -1.78 24.95 12.56
CA PRO A 65 -2.15 23.56 12.29
C PRO A 65 -1.03 22.73 11.65
N GLN A 66 -0.21 23.35 10.79
CA GLN A 66 0.97 22.71 10.23
C GLN A 66 1.95 22.20 11.31
N LEU A 67 2.21 22.99 12.35
CA LEU A 67 3.13 22.62 13.42
C LEU A 67 2.53 21.53 14.32
N GLN A 68 1.22 21.57 14.54
CA GLN A 68 0.49 20.50 15.25
C GLN A 68 0.62 19.18 14.48
N LEU A 69 0.29 19.18 13.18
CA LEU A 69 0.37 17.99 12.33
C LEU A 69 1.79 17.39 12.31
N HIS A 70 2.80 18.25 12.14
CA HIS A 70 4.20 17.82 12.22
C HIS A 70 4.54 17.23 13.59
N SER A 71 4.17 17.89 14.68
CA SER A 71 4.46 17.42 16.04
C SER A 71 3.79 16.07 16.34
N TYR A 72 2.52 15.91 15.97
CA TYR A 72 1.80 14.64 16.15
C TYR A 72 2.45 13.52 15.36
N LEU A 73 2.77 13.74 14.08
CA LEU A 73 3.43 12.73 13.25
C LEU A 73 4.81 12.36 13.77
N THR A 74 5.65 13.33 14.12
CA THR A 74 6.99 13.06 14.67
C THR A 74 6.90 12.23 15.95
N ARG A 75 6.05 12.64 16.89
CA ARG A 75 5.86 11.90 18.15
C ARG A 75 5.30 10.50 17.92
N PHE A 76 4.38 10.35 16.98
CA PHE A 76 3.78 9.07 16.66
C PHE A 76 4.81 8.11 16.05
N VAL A 77 5.60 8.59 15.09
CA VAL A 77 6.69 7.82 14.48
C VAL A 77 7.73 7.43 15.53
N GLU A 78 8.19 8.37 16.37
CA GLU A 78 9.15 8.09 17.45
C GLU A 78 8.68 6.98 18.40
N LYS A 79 7.37 6.94 18.70
CA LYS A 79 6.77 5.97 19.63
C LYS A 79 6.46 4.60 18.99
N HIS A 80 6.22 4.55 17.69
CA HIS A 80 5.66 3.36 17.03
C HIS A 80 6.50 2.78 15.90
N ASP A 81 7.50 3.50 15.40
CA ASP A 81 8.42 2.97 14.40
C ASP A 81 9.23 1.79 14.95
N GLY A 82 9.71 0.97 14.02
CA GLY A 82 10.59 -0.14 14.31
C GLY A 82 10.47 -1.24 13.27
N ARG A 83 11.50 -2.08 13.23
CA ARG A 83 11.54 -3.23 12.33
C ARG A 83 10.31 -4.13 12.47
N ASN A 84 9.66 -4.41 11.34
CA ASN A 84 8.44 -5.21 11.25
C ASN A 84 7.23 -4.58 11.99
N ASN A 85 7.20 -3.27 12.17
CA ASN A 85 6.01 -2.54 12.55
C ASN A 85 5.30 -1.98 11.32
N LEU A 86 4.02 -1.66 11.48
CA LEU A 86 3.24 -0.86 10.53
C LEU A 86 2.73 0.40 11.21
N ILE A 87 3.01 1.54 10.59
CA ILE A 87 2.38 2.81 10.93
C ILE A 87 1.27 3.08 9.93
N ILE A 88 0.05 3.28 10.43
CA ILE A 88 -1.09 3.73 9.64
C ILE A 88 -1.40 5.17 10.03
N VAL A 89 -1.50 6.07 9.07
CA VAL A 89 -1.99 7.43 9.29
C VAL A 89 -3.27 7.62 8.48
N TYR A 90 -4.38 7.80 9.18
CA TYR A 90 -5.67 8.10 8.57
C TYR A 90 -5.98 9.58 8.76
N TYR A 91 -6.38 10.27 7.69
CA TYR A 91 -6.89 11.64 7.76
C TYR A 91 -8.31 11.70 7.19
N THR A 92 -9.15 12.49 7.84
CA THR A 92 -10.49 12.84 7.35
C THR A 92 -10.73 14.35 7.44
N GLY A 93 -11.42 14.88 6.44
CA GLY A 93 -11.68 16.31 6.27
C GLY A 93 -11.49 16.77 4.82
N HIS A 94 -11.53 18.08 4.61
CA HIS A 94 -11.33 18.61 3.26
C HIS A 94 -9.88 18.51 2.82
N GLY A 95 -9.70 18.37 1.51
CA GLY A 95 -8.41 18.30 0.83
C GLY A 95 -8.49 19.07 -0.47
N PHE A 96 -7.60 20.04 -0.62
CA PHE A 96 -7.51 20.87 -1.80
C PHE A 96 -6.13 20.70 -2.41
N TYR A 97 -6.08 20.26 -3.66
CA TYR A 97 -4.83 20.21 -4.38
C TYR A 97 -4.49 21.59 -4.94
N ARG A 98 -3.42 22.19 -4.44
CA ARG A 98 -2.98 23.55 -4.78
C ARG A 98 -2.04 23.51 -5.98
N GLU A 99 -2.61 23.47 -7.19
CA GLU A 99 -1.86 23.47 -8.46
C GLU A 99 -1.16 24.79 -8.77
N ASP A 100 -1.72 25.89 -8.27
CA ASP A 100 -1.20 27.25 -8.42
C ASP A 100 0.14 27.45 -7.70
N GLN A 101 0.45 26.58 -6.74
CA GLN A 101 1.66 26.63 -5.94
C GLN A 101 2.80 25.84 -6.60
N LYS A 102 4.05 26.31 -6.40
CA LYS A 102 5.26 25.67 -6.97
C LYS A 102 6.22 25.28 -5.84
N PRO A 103 6.40 23.98 -5.52
CA PRO A 103 5.73 22.82 -6.12
C PRO A 103 4.26 22.70 -5.68
N PRO A 104 3.40 22.01 -6.47
CA PRO A 104 2.03 21.77 -6.10
C PRO A 104 1.96 20.81 -4.90
N TYR A 105 0.92 20.94 -4.08
CA TYR A 105 0.77 20.14 -2.86
C TYR A 105 -0.70 19.91 -2.49
N LEU A 106 -0.95 18.89 -1.67
CA LEU A 106 -2.25 18.71 -1.01
C LEU A 106 -2.32 19.54 0.26
N GLU A 107 -3.30 20.43 0.31
CA GLU A 107 -3.69 21.17 1.48
C GLU A 107 -4.85 20.46 2.19
N LEU A 108 -4.64 20.10 3.45
CA LEU A 108 -5.68 19.65 4.37
C LEU A 108 -6.37 20.88 4.95
N SER A 109 -7.70 20.90 4.97
CA SER A 109 -8.48 22.02 5.53
C SER A 109 -9.63 21.53 6.39
N GLY A 110 -9.89 22.25 7.48
CA GLY A 110 -11.08 21.99 8.32
C GLY A 110 -12.35 22.51 7.68
N SER A 111 -12.24 23.62 6.94
CA SER A 111 -13.40 24.34 6.41
C SER A 111 -13.20 24.75 4.95
N THR A 112 -14.30 24.79 4.19
CA THR A 112 -14.41 25.39 2.86
C THR A 112 -14.63 26.90 2.91
N ASN A 113 -15.20 27.40 4.00
CA ASN A 113 -15.63 28.78 4.18
C ASN A 113 -14.56 29.62 4.92
N LEU A 114 -13.68 30.23 4.14
CA LEU A 114 -12.62 31.14 4.63
C LEU A 114 -13.14 32.51 5.11
N VAL A 115 -14.46 32.73 5.07
CA VAL A 115 -15.05 34.05 5.33
C VAL A 115 -15.09 34.32 6.82
N VAL A 116 -13.99 34.90 7.31
CA VAL A 116 -13.96 36.03 8.25
C VAL A 116 -15.04 35.97 9.34
N LYS A 117 -14.90 35.07 10.32
CA LYS A 117 -15.44 35.35 11.65
C LYS A 117 -14.52 36.39 12.31
N LYS A 118 -14.84 37.67 12.10
CA LYS A 118 -14.38 38.84 12.87
C LYS A 118 -12.87 38.85 13.24
N GLY A 119 -12.02 39.27 12.30
CA GLY A 119 -10.70 39.83 12.61
C GLY A 119 -9.57 38.84 12.95
N LEU A 120 -9.85 37.54 13.08
CA LEU A 120 -8.84 36.50 13.21
C LEU A 120 -8.95 35.56 12.02
N SER A 121 -8.16 35.79 10.97
CA SER A 121 -7.94 34.78 9.93
C SER A 121 -7.26 33.58 10.59
N ARG A 122 -8.05 32.64 11.08
CA ARG A 122 -7.59 31.38 11.66
C ARG A 122 -7.44 30.42 10.51
N ASP A 123 -6.23 30.41 9.94
CA ASP A 123 -5.86 29.59 8.79
C ASP A 123 -5.89 28.10 9.18
N ALA A 124 -7.08 27.48 9.10
CA ALA A 124 -7.33 26.08 9.41
C ALA A 124 -6.83 25.16 8.28
N ARG A 125 -5.55 25.31 7.93
CA ARG A 125 -4.92 24.65 6.80
C ARG A 125 -3.58 24.03 7.17
N ALA A 126 -3.28 22.89 6.57
CA ALA A 126 -1.99 22.23 6.68
C ALA A 126 -1.57 21.64 5.33
N ASN A 127 -0.28 21.66 5.03
CA ASN A 127 0.31 21.07 3.85
C ASN A 127 0.69 19.61 4.13
N TRP A 128 -0.04 18.66 3.52
CA TRP A 128 0.21 17.24 3.68
C TRP A 128 1.57 16.82 3.15
N ASN A 129 2.01 17.36 2.01
CA ASN A 129 3.30 16.97 1.42
C ASN A 129 4.46 17.23 2.39
N LYS A 130 4.45 18.38 3.08
CA LYS A 130 5.43 18.70 4.13
C LYS A 130 5.34 17.75 5.31
N ALA A 131 4.13 17.35 5.71
CA ALA A 131 3.91 16.43 6.81
C ALA A 131 4.40 15.01 6.47
N GLU A 132 4.15 14.58 5.24
CA GLU A 132 4.51 13.26 4.73
C GLU A 132 6.03 13.08 4.59
N GLU A 133 6.82 14.14 4.47
CA GLU A 133 8.30 14.06 4.47
C GLU A 133 8.83 13.29 5.69
N ILE A 134 8.18 13.42 6.86
CA ILE A 134 8.51 12.65 8.07
C ILE A 134 8.37 11.14 7.80
N LEU A 135 7.28 10.74 7.15
CA LEU A 135 6.96 9.35 6.82
C LEU A 135 7.83 8.80 5.68
N ARG A 136 8.46 9.68 4.90
CA ARG A 136 9.40 9.34 3.82
C ARG A 136 10.85 9.22 4.29
N SER A 137 11.18 9.61 5.53
CA SER A 137 12.57 9.57 5.98
C SER A 137 13.17 8.16 5.81
N ASP A 138 14.42 8.13 5.37
CA ASP A 138 15.22 6.90 5.20
C ASP A 138 15.54 6.25 6.57
N ASP A 139 15.37 7.00 7.67
CA ASP A 139 15.59 6.52 9.03
C ASP A 139 14.46 5.60 9.55
N LEU A 140 13.28 5.60 8.89
CA LEU A 140 12.16 4.75 9.30
C LEU A 140 12.43 3.29 8.93
N GLU A 141 12.22 2.39 9.88
CA GLU A 141 12.37 0.95 9.66
C GLU A 141 11.05 0.25 9.30
N GLY A 142 9.91 0.75 9.80
CA GLY A 142 8.59 0.13 9.65
C GLY A 142 7.92 0.43 8.31
N ASP A 143 6.96 -0.42 7.93
CA ASP A 143 6.09 -0.16 6.78
C ASP A 143 5.12 0.99 7.13
N VAL A 144 4.70 1.78 6.14
CA VAL A 144 3.80 2.93 6.33
C VAL A 144 2.62 2.85 5.38
N LEU A 145 1.40 2.98 5.90
CA LEU A 145 0.18 3.14 5.12
C LEU A 145 -0.46 4.48 5.46
N THR A 146 -0.57 5.39 4.48
CA THR A 146 -1.39 6.59 4.63
C THR A 146 -2.76 6.33 3.99
N ILE A 147 -3.82 6.69 4.69
CA ILE A 147 -5.20 6.60 4.21
C ILE A 147 -5.79 8.00 4.27
N LEU A 148 -6.09 8.59 3.13
CA LEU A 148 -6.62 9.95 3.07
C LEU A 148 -8.07 9.88 2.61
N ASP A 149 -9.01 10.13 3.53
CA ASP A 149 -10.41 10.40 3.19
C ASP A 149 -10.57 11.81 2.63
N THR A 150 -9.90 12.01 1.51
CA THR A 150 -9.97 13.23 0.72
C THR A 150 -9.41 12.95 -0.67
N CYS A 151 -9.66 13.87 -1.60
CA CYS A 151 -9.19 13.71 -2.96
C CYS A 151 -7.74 14.13 -3.09
N TYR A 152 -6.96 13.32 -3.81
CA TYR A 152 -5.52 13.48 -3.87
C TYR A 152 -4.97 13.28 -5.27
N ALA A 153 -4.41 14.35 -5.85
CA ALA A 153 -3.53 14.27 -7.00
C ALA A 153 -2.11 13.94 -6.55
N SER A 154 -1.70 12.68 -6.75
CA SER A 154 -0.33 12.26 -6.52
C SER A 154 0.58 12.68 -7.68
N ASN A 155 1.11 13.91 -7.69
CA ASN A 155 2.31 14.26 -8.50
C ASN A 155 3.61 14.13 -7.69
N LEU A 156 3.69 13.22 -6.72
CA LEU A 156 4.92 13.09 -5.96
C LEU A 156 5.96 12.26 -6.67
N VAL A 157 7.10 12.93 -6.84
CA VAL A 157 8.41 12.36 -7.11
C VAL A 157 8.62 11.19 -6.16
N LYS A 158 8.71 10.00 -6.72
CA LYS A 158 9.20 8.82 -6.00
C LYS A 158 10.64 9.13 -5.59
N SER A 159 10.92 9.19 -4.31
CA SER A 159 12.28 9.27 -3.75
C SER A 159 12.62 7.94 -3.07
N GLY A 160 13.91 7.71 -2.80
CA GLY A 160 14.39 6.52 -2.08
C GLY A 160 15.41 5.70 -2.86
N LYS A 161 16.33 5.09 -2.12
CA LYS A 161 17.25 4.03 -2.61
C LYS A 161 16.52 2.68 -2.52
N GLU A 162 17.20 1.56 -2.77
CA GLU A 162 16.65 0.22 -2.48
C GLU A 162 16.44 0.06 -0.97
N ASP A 163 15.31 0.54 -0.47
CA ASP A 163 14.98 0.50 0.96
C ASP A 163 14.25 -0.78 1.33
N THR A 164 14.25 -1.15 2.62
CA THR A 164 13.76 -2.47 3.06
C THR A 164 12.26 -2.51 3.42
N ARG A 165 11.60 -1.33 3.38
CA ARG A 165 10.23 -1.06 3.84
C ARG A 165 9.29 -0.66 2.71
N THR A 166 8.00 -0.83 2.95
CA THR A 166 6.90 -0.49 2.05
C THR A 166 6.23 0.78 2.53
N PHE A 167 5.97 1.73 1.62
CA PHE A 167 5.13 2.90 1.90
C PHE A 167 4.06 3.05 0.81
N GLU A 168 2.80 2.89 1.22
CA GLU A 168 1.62 3.05 0.37
C GLU A 168 0.71 4.19 0.83
N LEU A 169 0.02 4.81 -0.13
CA LEU A 169 -1.05 5.77 0.09
C LEU A 169 -2.33 5.23 -0.55
N LEU A 170 -3.40 5.12 0.25
CA LEU A 170 -4.76 4.88 -0.22
C LEU A 170 -5.56 6.19 -0.12
N SER A 171 -5.97 6.75 -1.25
CA SER A 171 -6.79 7.97 -1.28
C SER A 171 -8.23 7.66 -1.66
N ALA A 172 -9.17 8.44 -1.11
CA ALA A 172 -10.59 8.26 -1.35
C ALA A 172 -10.99 8.43 -2.81
N CYS A 173 -10.40 9.40 -3.52
CA CYS A 173 -10.80 9.68 -4.89
C CYS A 173 -9.66 10.24 -5.73
N GLN A 174 -9.84 10.24 -7.07
CA GLN A 174 -8.92 10.86 -8.03
C GLN A 174 -8.94 12.39 -7.94
N PHE A 175 -7.98 13.03 -8.61
CA PHE A 175 -7.90 14.48 -8.71
C PHE A 175 -9.21 15.12 -9.20
N ASP A 176 -9.55 16.28 -8.64
CA ASP A 176 -10.65 17.16 -9.09
C ASP A 176 -12.08 16.62 -8.92
N ILE A 177 -12.24 15.52 -8.17
CA ILE A 177 -13.55 15.03 -7.75
C ILE A 177 -13.75 15.43 -6.28
N THR A 178 -14.99 15.68 -5.85
CA THR A 178 -15.31 15.90 -4.43
C THR A 178 -15.73 14.56 -3.83
N THR A 179 -15.15 14.17 -2.69
CA THR A 179 -15.63 12.99 -1.97
C THR A 179 -17.04 13.21 -1.45
N ALA A 180 -17.84 12.14 -1.37
CA ALA A 180 -19.09 12.19 -0.64
C ALA A 180 -18.83 12.54 0.83
N VAL A 181 -19.74 13.33 1.42
CA VAL A 181 -19.78 13.58 2.86
C VAL A 181 -20.03 12.26 3.62
N PRO A 182 -19.74 12.21 4.94
CA PRO A 182 -20.06 11.04 5.78
C PRO A 182 -21.49 10.49 5.56
N GLY A 183 -21.61 9.17 5.55
CA GLY A 183 -22.82 8.41 5.23
C GLY A 183 -22.56 7.24 4.27
N ASP A 184 -23.62 6.61 3.76
CA ASP A 184 -23.55 5.35 2.99
C ASP A 184 -22.69 5.40 1.72
N GLN A 185 -22.43 6.60 1.19
CA GLN A 185 -21.65 6.85 -0.02
C GLN A 185 -20.21 7.31 0.29
N SER A 186 -19.89 7.52 1.57
CA SER A 186 -18.59 8.01 2.02
C SER A 186 -17.48 6.98 1.76
N PHE A 187 -16.24 7.45 1.69
CA PHE A 187 -15.11 6.55 1.51
C PHE A 187 -14.86 5.76 2.77
N THR A 188 -14.98 6.42 3.92
CA THR A 188 -14.75 5.79 5.22
C THR A 188 -15.75 4.67 5.49
N ARG A 189 -17.03 4.84 5.16
CA ARG A 189 -18.02 3.75 5.22
C ARG A 189 -17.60 2.56 4.36
N ALA A 190 -17.29 2.80 3.08
CA ALA A 190 -16.86 1.74 2.17
C ALA A 190 -15.55 1.07 2.60
N LEU A 191 -14.64 1.81 3.24
CA LEU A 191 -13.40 1.29 3.84
C LEU A 191 -13.70 0.38 5.03
N ILE A 192 -14.60 0.78 5.94
CA ILE A 192 -15.02 -0.02 7.09
C ILE A 192 -15.65 -1.34 6.59
N ASP A 193 -16.62 -1.26 5.68
CA ASP A 193 -17.28 -2.44 5.09
C ASP A 193 -16.25 -3.40 4.48
N ALA A 194 -15.34 -2.87 3.66
CA ALA A 194 -14.32 -3.66 3.00
C ALA A 194 -13.36 -4.33 4.00
N LEU A 195 -12.97 -3.65 5.07
CA LEU A 195 -12.12 -4.22 6.12
C LEU A 195 -12.85 -5.35 6.85
N GLU A 196 -14.11 -5.16 7.23
CA GLU A 196 -14.92 -6.18 7.92
C GLU A 196 -15.10 -7.43 7.06
N GLU A 197 -15.48 -7.26 5.79
CA GLU A 197 -15.67 -8.37 4.87
C GLU A 197 -14.36 -9.13 4.62
N LEU A 198 -13.23 -8.42 4.46
CA LEU A 198 -11.94 -9.06 4.23
C LEU A 198 -11.42 -9.78 5.48
N VAL A 199 -11.67 -9.25 6.68
CA VAL A 199 -11.37 -9.97 7.92
C VAL A 199 -12.22 -11.25 8.02
N ALA A 200 -13.50 -11.18 7.70
CA ALA A 200 -14.37 -12.36 7.71
C ALA A 200 -13.95 -13.41 6.66
N GLU A 201 -13.56 -12.98 5.46
CA GLU A 201 -13.14 -13.87 4.36
C GLU A 201 -11.78 -14.53 4.62
N PHE A 202 -10.81 -13.78 5.14
CA PHE A 202 -9.44 -14.27 5.34
C PHE A 202 -9.21 -14.86 6.73
N ALA A 203 -10.10 -14.60 7.70
CA ALA A 203 -10.00 -15.05 9.09
C ALA A 203 -8.61 -14.77 9.69
N ASP A 204 -7.84 -15.82 10.00
CA ASP A 204 -6.49 -15.69 10.58
C ASP A 204 -5.39 -15.34 9.56
N ARG A 205 -5.73 -15.19 8.28
CA ARG A 205 -4.77 -14.89 7.20
C ARG A 205 -4.75 -13.40 6.90
N SER A 206 -3.60 -12.91 6.45
CA SER A 206 -3.48 -11.53 5.99
C SER A 206 -4.10 -11.33 4.61
N PHE A 207 -4.75 -10.19 4.38
CA PHE A 207 -5.05 -9.65 3.05
C PHE A 207 -4.16 -8.45 2.76
N THR A 208 -4.05 -8.03 1.50
CA THR A 208 -3.21 -6.87 1.13
C THR A 208 -4.01 -5.59 0.94
N THR A 209 -3.35 -4.44 1.00
CA THR A 209 -3.92 -3.14 0.61
C THR A 209 -4.47 -3.12 -0.82
N PHE A 210 -3.91 -3.94 -1.72
CA PHE A 210 -4.51 -4.17 -3.04
C PHE A 210 -5.88 -4.86 -2.95
N HIS A 211 -6.02 -5.93 -2.15
CA HIS A 211 -7.32 -6.58 -1.94
C HIS A 211 -8.32 -5.60 -1.32
N LEU A 212 -7.87 -4.80 -0.35
CA LEU A 212 -8.67 -3.74 0.27
C LEU A 212 -9.16 -2.73 -0.76
N ASN A 213 -8.26 -2.17 -1.56
CA ASN A 213 -8.63 -1.20 -2.59
C ASN A 213 -9.57 -1.82 -3.65
N GLN A 214 -9.34 -3.08 -4.05
CA GLN A 214 -10.25 -3.79 -4.96
C GLN A 214 -11.64 -3.94 -4.35
N ARG A 215 -11.75 -4.26 -3.06
CA ARG A 215 -13.05 -4.40 -2.40
C ARG A 215 -13.79 -3.07 -2.33
N ILE A 216 -13.10 -1.97 -2.00
CA ILE A 216 -13.67 -0.61 -2.01
C ILE A 216 -14.16 -0.24 -3.42
N LEU A 217 -13.37 -0.53 -4.46
CA LEU A 217 -13.74 -0.26 -5.86
C LEU A 217 -14.94 -1.07 -6.35
N LEU A 218 -15.18 -2.25 -5.78
CA LEU A 218 -16.35 -3.08 -6.11
C LEU A 218 -17.63 -2.60 -5.40
N ASN A 219 -17.52 -1.72 -4.39
CA ASN A 219 -18.67 -1.19 -3.69
C ASN A 219 -19.53 -0.34 -4.67
N PRO A 220 -20.81 -0.68 -4.89
CA PRO A 220 -21.69 0.05 -5.79
C PRO A 220 -21.82 1.55 -5.46
N ASN A 221 -21.68 1.92 -4.19
CA ASN A 221 -21.76 3.30 -3.69
C ASN A 221 -20.50 4.14 -4.03
N ARG A 222 -19.47 3.53 -4.63
CA ARG A 222 -18.17 4.17 -4.92
C ARG A 222 -17.86 4.29 -6.41
N ARG A 223 -18.82 3.96 -7.29
CA ARG A 223 -18.61 3.94 -8.75
C ARG A 223 -18.16 5.29 -9.31
N ASP A 224 -18.70 6.38 -8.77
CA ASP A 224 -18.39 7.75 -9.24
C ASP A 224 -17.15 8.35 -8.56
N THR A 225 -16.70 7.76 -7.45
CA THR A 225 -15.56 8.23 -6.64
C THR A 225 -14.57 7.09 -6.35
N PRO A 226 -13.92 6.52 -7.39
CA PRO A 226 -13.05 5.36 -7.22
C PRO A 226 -11.79 5.70 -6.42
N SER A 227 -11.50 4.89 -5.40
CA SER A 227 -10.29 5.00 -4.59
C SER A 227 -9.02 4.67 -5.37
N GLN A 228 -7.88 5.19 -4.91
CA GLN A 228 -6.59 4.99 -5.57
C GLN A 228 -5.52 4.53 -4.58
N LEU A 229 -4.76 3.51 -4.97
CA LEU A 229 -3.63 2.98 -4.21
C LEU A 229 -2.31 3.33 -4.90
N TRP A 230 -1.41 3.98 -4.18
CA TRP A 230 -0.15 4.51 -4.70
C TRP A 230 1.04 4.01 -3.89
N PHE A 231 2.11 3.61 -4.58
CA PHE A 231 3.41 3.39 -3.96
C PHE A 231 4.18 4.71 -3.81
N ARG A 232 4.70 4.99 -2.61
CA ARG A 232 5.40 6.25 -2.28
C ARG A 232 6.91 6.15 -2.40
N LEU A 233 7.47 4.95 -2.32
CA LEU A 233 8.91 4.68 -2.48
C LEU A 233 9.22 4.10 -3.87
N LYS A 234 10.47 4.31 -4.33
CA LYS A 234 10.95 3.71 -5.59
C LYS A 234 11.13 2.19 -5.42
N HIS A 235 10.92 1.44 -6.50
CA HIS A 235 11.25 0.01 -6.63
C HIS A 235 10.48 -0.99 -5.76
N HIS A 236 9.39 -0.57 -5.10
CA HIS A 236 8.53 -1.46 -4.32
C HIS A 236 7.21 -1.71 -5.03
N GLU A 237 6.97 -2.96 -5.42
CA GLU A 237 5.68 -3.48 -5.92
C GLU A 237 5.07 -4.48 -4.93
N ARG A 238 5.56 -4.50 -3.68
CA ARG A 238 4.98 -5.30 -2.60
C ARG A 238 3.90 -4.49 -1.89
N HIS A 239 2.72 -5.08 -1.74
CA HIS A 239 1.63 -4.48 -0.98
C HIS A 239 1.73 -4.75 0.53
N ILE A 240 1.30 -3.79 1.34
CA ILE A 240 1.14 -3.94 2.79
C ILE A 240 0.11 -5.02 3.08
N ARG A 241 0.38 -5.82 4.11
CA ARG A 241 -0.48 -6.92 4.56
C ARG A 241 -1.18 -6.56 5.86
N LEU A 242 -2.49 -6.57 5.87
CA LEU A 242 -3.32 -6.30 7.04
C LEU A 242 -3.87 -7.62 7.57
N ALA A 243 -3.88 -7.76 8.89
CA ALA A 243 -4.45 -8.89 9.60
C ALA A 243 -4.69 -8.47 11.06
N PRO A 244 -5.71 -8.99 11.74
CA PRO A 244 -5.80 -8.87 13.18
C PRO A 244 -4.51 -9.33 13.87
N LEU A 245 -4.02 -8.53 14.81
CA LEU A 245 -2.81 -8.89 15.52
C LEU A 245 -3.09 -10.00 16.54
N LYS A 246 -2.30 -11.08 16.48
CA LYS A 246 -2.34 -12.20 17.44
C LYS A 246 -2.10 -11.72 18.88
N PRO A 247 -2.48 -12.44 19.93
CA PRO A 247 -2.14 -12.06 21.30
C PRO A 247 -0.62 -11.88 21.50
N GLU A 248 -0.21 -10.96 22.37
CA GLU A 248 1.21 -10.62 22.59
C GLU A 248 2.06 -11.86 22.92
N LYS A 249 1.51 -12.79 23.71
CA LYS A 249 2.13 -14.08 24.06
C LYS A 249 2.47 -14.96 22.83
N ASP A 250 1.68 -14.85 21.77
CA ASP A 250 1.91 -15.56 20.50
C ASP A 250 2.86 -14.79 19.56
N ARG A 251 2.95 -13.46 19.71
CA ARG A 251 3.94 -12.60 19.03
C ARG A 251 5.34 -12.75 19.62
N GLU A 252 5.43 -13.02 20.93
CA GLU A 252 6.67 -13.22 21.70
C GLU A 252 7.41 -14.53 21.39
N ARG A 253 6.92 -15.38 20.47
CA ARG A 253 7.71 -16.47 19.89
C ARG A 253 8.94 -15.85 19.21
N LYS A 254 10.01 -15.72 20.02
CA LYS A 254 11.25 -14.97 19.78
C LYS A 254 11.36 -14.58 18.31
N PRO A 255 11.14 -13.30 17.92
CA PRO A 255 11.70 -12.86 16.67
C PRO A 255 13.20 -13.16 16.83
N ALA A 256 13.68 -14.23 16.18
CA ALA A 256 15.11 -14.43 16.05
C ALA A 256 15.58 -13.06 15.57
N LEU A 257 16.38 -12.36 16.39
CA LEU A 257 16.84 -10.99 16.15
C LEU A 257 17.41 -10.95 14.74
N ARG A 258 16.55 -10.70 13.76
CA ARG A 258 16.90 -10.85 12.36
C ARG A 258 17.42 -9.48 12.01
N HIS A 259 18.70 -9.27 12.31
CA HIS A 259 19.49 -8.20 11.70
C HIS A 259 19.04 -7.98 10.24
N PRO A 260 19.05 -6.73 9.76
CA PRO A 260 18.78 -6.48 8.36
C PRO A 260 19.60 -7.38 7.45
N PRO A 261 19.02 -7.84 6.32
CA PRO A 261 19.81 -8.47 5.27
C PRO A 261 21.01 -7.56 4.99
N ARG A 262 22.22 -8.11 5.09
CA ARG A 262 23.46 -7.35 4.80
C ARG A 262 23.73 -7.22 3.30
N GLY A 263 22.89 -7.82 2.48
CA GLY A 263 22.97 -7.82 1.03
C GLY A 263 21.81 -8.59 0.41
N TYR A 264 21.56 -8.32 -0.86
CA TYR A 264 20.52 -8.95 -1.67
C TYR A 264 21.16 -9.69 -2.85
N LEU A 265 20.65 -10.88 -3.15
CA LEU A 265 21.01 -11.64 -4.36
C LEU A 265 19.78 -11.68 -5.28
N THR A 266 19.86 -11.00 -6.41
CA THR A 266 18.78 -10.97 -7.41
C THR A 266 19.05 -12.02 -8.48
N LEU A 267 18.19 -13.05 -8.55
CA LEU A 267 18.24 -14.09 -9.57
C LEU A 267 17.13 -13.88 -10.60
N ARG A 268 17.48 -13.96 -11.90
CA ARG A 268 16.51 -13.87 -12.99
C ARG A 268 16.39 -15.21 -13.69
N PHE A 269 15.17 -15.75 -13.73
CA PHE A 269 14.84 -16.97 -14.43
C PHE A 269 14.08 -16.65 -15.72
N ALA A 270 14.52 -17.21 -16.84
CA ALA A 270 13.77 -17.16 -18.09
C ALA A 270 12.76 -18.33 -18.09
N LEU A 271 11.48 -18.01 -18.01
CA LEU A 271 10.40 -18.99 -18.00
C LEU A 271 9.78 -19.11 -19.40
N ARG A 272 9.19 -20.28 -19.67
CA ARG A 272 8.45 -20.53 -20.91
C ARG A 272 7.21 -19.66 -21.02
N ASP A 273 6.46 -19.58 -19.93
CA ASP A 273 5.18 -18.86 -19.85
C ASP A 273 5.39 -17.49 -19.19
N ASP A 274 4.53 -16.53 -19.53
CA ASP A 274 4.56 -15.14 -19.03
C ASP A 274 3.84 -14.94 -17.68
N SER A 275 3.29 -16.02 -17.15
CA SER A 275 2.56 -16.05 -15.90
C SER A 275 2.76 -17.41 -15.20
N LEU A 276 2.49 -17.44 -13.90
CA LEU A 276 2.51 -18.68 -13.12
C LEU A 276 1.15 -18.93 -12.51
N ASN A 277 0.70 -20.17 -12.59
CA ASN A 277 -0.49 -20.63 -11.90
C ASN A 277 -0.19 -20.99 -10.43
N ARG A 278 -1.24 -21.37 -9.68
CA ARG A 278 -1.15 -21.80 -8.28
C ARG A 278 -0.07 -22.83 -8.02
N GLU A 279 -0.17 -23.94 -8.76
CA GLU A 279 0.61 -25.15 -8.52
C GLU A 279 2.09 -24.87 -8.78
N GLN A 280 2.39 -24.09 -9.82
CA GLN A 280 3.74 -23.66 -10.14
C GLN A 280 4.31 -22.75 -9.04
N ILE A 281 3.52 -21.80 -8.50
CA ILE A 281 3.93 -20.95 -7.38
C ILE A 281 4.21 -21.79 -6.13
N GLU A 282 3.32 -22.71 -5.78
CA GLU A 282 3.48 -23.61 -4.63
C GLU A 282 4.71 -24.52 -4.79
N TYR A 283 4.94 -25.05 -6.00
CA TYR A 283 6.11 -25.85 -6.32
C TYR A 283 7.41 -25.05 -6.17
N LEU A 284 7.48 -23.85 -6.75
CA LEU A 284 8.68 -23.00 -6.68
C LEU A 284 8.96 -22.56 -5.24
N THR A 285 7.94 -22.05 -4.55
CA THR A 285 8.09 -21.56 -3.17
C THR A 285 8.59 -22.67 -2.23
N ARG A 286 8.06 -23.88 -2.35
CA ARG A 286 8.50 -25.04 -1.57
C ARG A 286 9.96 -25.43 -1.87
N ASN A 287 10.32 -25.53 -3.14
CA ASN A 287 11.65 -26.01 -3.53
C ASN A 287 12.73 -24.96 -3.31
N LEU A 288 12.47 -23.68 -3.59
CA LEU A 288 13.40 -22.60 -3.30
C LEU A 288 13.65 -22.47 -1.79
N SER A 289 12.58 -22.52 -0.99
CA SER A 289 12.72 -22.49 0.48
C SER A 289 13.59 -23.64 0.98
N LYS A 290 13.40 -24.86 0.44
CA LYS A 290 14.23 -26.02 0.77
C LYS A 290 15.69 -25.85 0.33
N ALA A 291 15.92 -25.39 -0.89
CA ALA A 291 17.26 -25.21 -1.45
C ALA A 291 18.11 -24.24 -0.59
N PHE A 292 17.46 -23.25 0.02
CA PHE A 292 18.12 -22.27 0.88
C PHE A 292 17.91 -22.50 2.39
N ASN A 293 17.35 -23.65 2.80
CA ASN A 293 17.09 -23.96 4.21
C ASN A 293 18.38 -24.25 5.01
N ASN A 294 19.54 -24.32 4.35
CA ASN A 294 20.83 -24.43 5.03
C ASN A 294 21.30 -23.06 5.54
N LYS A 295 20.77 -22.69 6.72
CA LYS A 295 21.08 -21.43 7.40
C LYS A 295 22.58 -21.24 7.70
N ALA A 296 23.33 -22.32 7.89
CA ALA A 296 24.75 -22.26 8.20
C ALA A 296 25.62 -21.83 7.01
N LEU A 297 25.17 -22.10 5.77
CA LEU A 297 25.91 -21.77 4.55
C LEU A 297 25.52 -20.40 3.97
N VAL A 298 24.23 -20.19 3.72
CA VAL A 298 23.76 -19.00 2.96
C VAL A 298 23.12 -17.96 3.88
N GLY A 299 22.62 -18.36 5.05
CA GLY A 299 21.97 -17.45 5.99
C GLY A 299 20.74 -16.74 5.41
N LEU A 300 20.01 -17.38 4.48
CA LEU A 300 18.88 -16.78 3.77
C LEU A 300 17.79 -16.33 4.76
N ARG A 301 17.36 -15.07 4.63
CA ARG A 301 16.37 -14.45 5.52
C ARG A 301 14.98 -14.28 4.90
N ARG A 302 14.91 -14.01 3.60
CA ARG A 302 13.69 -13.72 2.84
C ARG A 302 13.88 -14.12 1.37
N ILE A 303 12.79 -14.44 0.68
CA ILE A 303 12.73 -14.58 -0.77
C ILE A 303 11.63 -13.66 -1.26
N ASP A 304 12.01 -12.67 -2.07
CA ASP A 304 11.08 -11.69 -2.61
C ASP A 304 10.66 -12.06 -4.02
N TRP A 305 9.38 -11.85 -4.31
CA TRP A 305 8.86 -11.91 -5.67
C TRP A 305 8.90 -10.53 -6.30
N LEU A 306 9.73 -10.36 -7.34
CA LEU A 306 9.89 -9.09 -8.07
C LEU A 306 9.00 -9.00 -9.33
N GLY A 307 8.03 -9.91 -9.49
CA GLY A 307 7.17 -9.97 -10.66
C GLY A 307 7.73 -10.83 -11.81
N ILE A 308 6.83 -11.25 -12.71
CA ILE A 308 7.23 -11.73 -14.04
C ILE A 308 7.08 -10.58 -15.01
N LYS A 309 8.19 -10.25 -15.68
CA LYS A 309 8.19 -9.30 -16.79
C LYS A 309 8.23 -10.12 -18.09
N PRO A 310 7.37 -9.82 -19.07
CA PRO A 310 7.42 -10.49 -20.36
C PRO A 310 8.84 -10.37 -20.93
N ALA A 311 9.38 -11.50 -21.40
CA ALA A 311 10.69 -11.50 -22.03
C ALA A 311 10.64 -10.56 -23.24
N ARG A 312 11.59 -9.63 -23.34
CA ARG A 312 11.73 -8.80 -24.54
C ARG A 312 11.88 -9.74 -25.73
N SER A 313 10.91 -9.75 -26.64
CA SER A 313 11.02 -10.54 -27.85
C SER A 313 12.23 -10.04 -28.63
N THR A 314 13.27 -10.84 -28.75
CA THR A 314 14.39 -10.50 -29.63
C THR A 314 13.86 -10.49 -31.06
N HIS A 315 14.14 -9.43 -31.82
CA HIS A 315 13.76 -9.34 -33.25
C HIS A 315 14.19 -10.58 -34.04
N PHE A 316 15.29 -11.22 -33.62
CA PHE A 316 15.79 -12.49 -34.13
C PHE A 316 14.82 -13.67 -33.96
N GLY A 317 14.09 -13.78 -32.84
CA GLY A 317 13.15 -14.89 -32.62
C GLY A 317 11.94 -14.82 -33.56
N ARG A 318 11.43 -13.61 -33.81
CA ARG A 318 10.34 -13.39 -34.79
C ARG A 318 10.80 -13.64 -36.22
N ALA A 319 12.02 -13.20 -36.56
CA ALA A 319 12.61 -13.45 -37.87
C ALA A 319 12.85 -14.95 -38.13
N ALA A 320 13.34 -15.69 -37.13
CA ALA A 320 13.55 -17.14 -37.23
C ALA A 320 12.23 -17.92 -37.39
N LEU A 321 11.18 -17.55 -36.65
CA LEU A 321 9.84 -18.12 -36.81
C LEU A 321 9.23 -17.83 -38.18
N ALA A 322 9.37 -16.60 -38.68
CA ALA A 322 8.92 -16.22 -40.02
C ALA A 322 9.68 -17.01 -41.10
N MET A 323 11.00 -17.13 -40.97
CA MET A 323 11.84 -17.92 -41.88
C MET A 323 11.45 -19.40 -41.87
N PHE A 324 11.17 -19.97 -40.69
CA PHE A 324 10.71 -21.35 -40.56
C PHE A 324 9.35 -21.56 -41.21
N ALA A 325 8.39 -20.65 -40.99
CA ALA A 325 7.07 -20.70 -41.62
C ALA A 325 7.16 -20.60 -43.15
N VAL A 326 8.01 -19.71 -43.67
CA VAL A 326 8.28 -19.58 -45.11
C VAL A 326 8.90 -20.86 -45.68
N ALA A 327 9.85 -21.49 -44.96
CA ALA A 327 10.45 -22.74 -45.39
C ALA A 327 9.44 -23.90 -45.42
N GLN A 328 8.56 -24.00 -44.42
CA GLN A 328 7.47 -25.00 -44.39
C GLN A 328 6.46 -24.77 -45.51
N TRP A 329 6.08 -23.52 -45.77
CA TRP A 329 5.18 -23.16 -46.87
C TRP A 329 5.77 -23.52 -48.24
N LYS A 330 7.07 -23.24 -48.45
CA LYS A 330 7.77 -23.64 -49.68
C LYS A 330 7.80 -25.16 -49.88
N LYS A 331 8.04 -25.93 -48.82
CA LYS A 331 7.99 -27.41 -48.87
C LYS A 331 6.59 -27.92 -49.24
N PHE A 332 5.55 -27.33 -48.65
CA PHE A 332 4.17 -27.68 -48.97
C PHE A 332 3.81 -27.38 -50.43
N LEU A 333 4.22 -26.22 -50.95
CA LEU A 333 4.01 -25.87 -52.36
C LEU A 333 4.74 -26.80 -53.33
N HIS A 334 5.98 -27.17 -53.03
CA HIS A 334 6.74 -28.13 -53.85
C HIS A 334 6.06 -29.49 -53.90
N LYS A 335 5.63 -30.01 -52.75
CA LYS A 335 4.91 -31.29 -52.68
C LYS A 335 3.61 -31.26 -53.48
N LYS A 336 2.88 -30.14 -53.44
CA LYS A 336 1.62 -29.95 -54.18
C LYS A 336 1.83 -29.78 -55.70
N GLN A 337 3.02 -29.38 -56.14
CA GLN A 337 3.40 -29.33 -57.55
C GLN A 337 3.82 -30.70 -58.07
N GLU A 338 4.51 -31.50 -57.26
CA GLU A 338 4.86 -32.89 -57.57
C GLU A 338 3.62 -33.79 -57.67
N GLU A 339 2.58 -33.53 -56.85
CA GLU A 339 1.29 -34.24 -56.93
C GLU A 339 0.41 -33.83 -58.14
N ARG A 340 0.81 -32.83 -58.92
CA ARG A 340 0.07 -32.30 -60.09
C ARG A 340 0.72 -32.63 -61.44
N GLN A 341 1.89 -33.27 -61.44
CA GLN A 341 2.49 -33.90 -62.62
C GLN A 341 2.19 -35.39 -62.58
#